data_AF-A0A2C5Y7U3-F1
#
_entry.id   AF-A0A2C5Y7U3-F1
#
_cell.length_a   1.000
_cell.length_b   1.000
_cell.length_c   1.000
_cell.angle_alpha   90.00
_cell.angle_beta   90.00
_cell.angle_gamma   90.00
#
_symmetry.space_group_name_H-M   'P 1'
#
loop_
_entity.id
_entity.type
_entity.pdbx_description
1 polymer ?
#
loop_
_entity_poly.entity_id
_entity_poly.type
_entity_poly.pdbx_seq_one_letter_code
_entity_poly.pdbx_strand_id
1 'polypeptide(L)' 'MCNADVVLQTFDWIPNFHRPWPNFRIVHECANWQKIEDWAWAHYFDGFDEKLLKHPNFHPELPNPFDYAASGNEV' A
#
# COMPACT_ATOMS: atom_id res chain seq x y z
N MET A 1 -20.09 -9.40 -7.97
CA MET A 1 -18.70 -9.31 -8.46
C MET A 1 -17.85 -10.16 -7.53
N CYS A 2 -17.27 -11.27 -8.01
CA CYS A 2 -16.48 -12.24 -7.19
C CYS A 2 -14.96 -11.98 -7.26
N ASN A 3 -14.55 -10.89 -7.92
CA ASN A 3 -13.14 -10.56 -8.17
C ASN A 3 -12.49 -9.83 -6.98
N ALA A 4 -13.21 -9.76 -5.86
CA ALA A 4 -12.71 -9.19 -4.62
C ALA A 4 -12.12 -10.32 -3.79
N ASP A 5 -10.83 -10.22 -3.49
CA ASP A 5 -10.15 -11.14 -2.59
C ASP A 5 -9.64 -10.35 -1.38
N VAL A 6 -9.84 -10.90 -0.19
CA VAL A 6 -9.36 -10.34 1.09
C VAL A 6 -8.18 -11.14 1.65
N VAL A 7 -7.79 -12.22 0.97
CA VAL A 7 -6.67 -13.06 1.37
C VAL A 7 -5.36 -12.34 1.09
N LEU A 8 -4.45 -12.41 2.06
CA LEU A 8 -3.12 -11.83 1.95
C LEU A 8 -2.27 -12.63 0.97
N GLN A 9 -1.76 -11.97 -0.08
CA GLN A 9 -0.79 -12.57 -0.98
C GLN A 9 0.59 -12.59 -0.34
N THR A 10 1.13 -13.80 -0.15
CA THR A 10 2.49 -13.99 0.35
C THR A 10 3.50 -14.01 -0.80
N PHE A 11 4.76 -13.72 -0.47
CA PHE A 11 5.86 -13.70 -1.41
C PHE A 11 7.03 -14.52 -0.87
N ASP A 12 7.65 -15.30 -1.75
CA ASP A 12 8.78 -16.17 -1.44
C ASP A 12 10.03 -15.73 -2.20
N TRP A 13 11.20 -15.86 -1.58
CA TRP A 13 12.48 -15.65 -2.27
C TRP A 13 12.87 -16.91 -3.03
N ILE A 14 13.09 -16.80 -4.34
CA ILE A 14 13.56 -17.92 -5.18
C ILE A 14 14.98 -17.66 -5.69
N PRO A 15 15.83 -18.70 -5.86
CA PRO A 15 17.19 -18.53 -6.35
C PRO A 15 17.24 -17.83 -7.72
N ASN A 16 18.24 -16.98 -7.92
CA ASN A 16 18.49 -16.23 -9.16
C ASN A 16 17.34 -15.30 -9.61
N PHE A 17 16.47 -14.88 -8.69
CA PHE A 17 15.45 -13.88 -8.97
C PHE A 17 15.61 -12.67 -8.06
N HIS A 18 15.61 -11.49 -8.65
CA HIS A 18 16.01 -10.24 -7.98
C HIS A 18 14.88 -9.60 -7.15
N ARG A 19 13.68 -10.19 -7.14
CA ARG A 19 12.51 -9.71 -6.39
C ARG A 19 11.82 -10.88 -5.69
N PRO A 20 11.01 -10.63 -4.64
CA PRO A 20 10.15 -11.66 -4.08
C PRO A 20 9.19 -12.19 -5.14
N TRP A 21 9.09 -13.51 -5.28
CA TRP A 21 8.17 -14.15 -6.21
C TRP A 21 6.80 -14.34 -5.54
N PRO A 22 5.69 -13.90 -6.16
CA PRO A 22 4.36 -14.09 -5.60
C PRO A 22 4.02 -15.57 -5.44
N ASN A 23 3.52 -15.95 -4.27
CA ASN A 23 3.03 -17.28 -4.01
C ASN A 23 1.57 -17.41 -4.47
N PHE A 24 1.37 -18.06 -5.62
CA PHE A 24 0.04 -18.29 -6.21
C PHE A 24 -0.69 -19.51 -5.64
N ARG A 25 -0.15 -20.17 -4.60
CA ARG A 25 -0.81 -21.30 -3.93
C ARG A 25 -1.76 -20.85 -2.81
N ILE A 26 -1.94 -19.54 -2.65
CA ILE A 26 -2.97 -18.98 -1.77
C ILE A 26 -4.36 -19.36 -2.27
N VAL A 27 -5.21 -19.79 -1.34
CA VAL A 27 -6.61 -20.07 -1.63
C VAL A 27 -7.34 -18.74 -1.60
N HIS A 28 -7.68 -18.23 -2.78
CA HIS A 28 -8.47 -17.01 -2.91
C HIS A 28 -9.88 -17.24 -2.34
N GLU A 29 -10.36 -16.31 -1.52
CA GLU A 29 -11.73 -16.32 -1.03
C GLU A 29 -12.54 -15.28 -1.80
N CYS A 30 -13.58 -15.72 -2.50
CA CYS A 30 -14.53 -14.80 -3.13
C CYS A 30 -15.26 -13.99 -2.06
N ALA A 31 -14.97 -12.70 -2.00
CA ALA A 31 -15.67 -11.78 -1.11
C ALA A 31 -16.73 -10.96 -1.85
N ASN A 32 -17.71 -10.46 -1.10
CA ASN A 32 -18.69 -9.53 -1.64
C ASN A 32 -18.05 -8.13 -1.77
N TRP A 33 -17.72 -7.75 -3.00
CA TRP A 33 -17.15 -6.43 -3.32
C TRP A 33 -17.91 -5.26 -2.68
N GLN A 34 -19.25 -5.28 -2.75
CA GLN A 34 -20.05 -4.18 -2.22
C GLN A 34 -19.84 -4.02 -0.70
N LYS A 35 -19.78 -5.14 0.03
CA LYS A 35 -19.55 -5.08 1.48
C LYS A 35 -18.18 -4.51 1.83
N ILE A 36 -17.15 -4.80 1.03
CA ILE A 36 -15.80 -4.26 1.22
C ILE A 36 -15.79 -2.76 0.93
N GLU A 37 -16.38 -2.36 -0.19
CA GLU A 37 -16.48 -0.96 -0.59
C GLU A 37 -17.27 -0.15 0.45
N ASP A 38 -18.44 -0.64 0.89
CA ASP A 38 -19.26 0.01 1.91
C ASP A 38 -18.48 0.17 3.22
N TRP A 39 -17.73 -0.85 3.64
CA TRP A 39 -16.89 -0.76 4.82
C TRP A 39 -15.77 0.27 4.65
N ALA A 40 -15.11 0.28 3.49
CA ALA A 40 -14.03 1.22 3.19
C ALA A 40 -14.54 2.68 3.20
N TRP A 41 -15.70 2.95 2.59
CA TRP A 41 -16.32 4.28 2.64
C TRP A 41 -16.90 4.65 4.00
N ALA A 42 -17.23 3.69 4.86
CA ALA A 42 -17.63 3.99 6.24
C ALA A 42 -16.43 4.31 7.15
N HIS A 43 -15.23 3.85 6.79
CA HIS A 43 -14.00 3.97 7.60
C HIS A 43 -12.88 4.73 6.90
N TYR A 44 -13.17 5.42 5.80
CA TYR A 44 -12.17 6.23 5.13
C TYR A 44 -11.75 7.39 6.03
N PHE A 45 -10.49 7.79 5.89
CA PHE A 45 -9.99 9.04 6.43
C PHE A 45 -9.27 9.78 5.31
N ASP A 46 -9.19 11.10 5.42
CA ASP A 46 -8.43 11.90 4.46
C ASP A 46 -6.94 11.78 4.77
N GLY A 47 -6.23 11.04 3.92
CA GLY A 47 -4.78 10.87 4.02
C GLY A 47 -3.98 12.15 3.74
N PHE A 48 -4.62 13.17 3.18
CA PHE A 48 -4.05 14.49 2.93
C PHE A 48 -4.44 15.52 3.99
N ASP A 49 -5.21 15.13 5.02
CA ASP A 49 -5.50 16.01 6.14
C ASP A 49 -4.22 16.24 6.95
N GLU A 50 -3.69 17.46 6.84
CA GLU A 50 -2.51 17.93 7.55
C GLU A 50 -2.64 17.82 9.08
N LYS A 51 -3.84 17.65 9.63
CA LYS A 51 -4.06 17.45 11.07
C LYS A 51 -3.95 15.99 11.50
N LEU A 52 -4.18 15.04 10.58
CA LEU A 52 -4.15 13.60 10.85
C LEU A 52 -2.78 13.00 10.59
N LEU A 53 -2.16 13.36 9.48
CA LEU A 53 -0.87 12.82 9.06
C LEU A 53 0.11 13.95 8.76
N LYS A 54 0.94 14.28 9.75
CA LYS A 54 2.15 15.10 9.53
C LYS A 54 3.35 14.19 9.44
N HIS A 55 4.03 14.21 8.30
CA HIS A 55 5.29 13.51 8.16
C HIS A 55 6.30 14.14 9.15
N PRO A 56 6.88 13.37 10.10
CA PRO A 56 7.66 13.92 11.22
C PRO A 56 8.85 14.79 10.80
N ASN A 57 9.39 14.55 9.60
CA ASN A 57 10.57 15.23 9.05
C ASN A 57 10.27 15.99 7.74
N PHE A 58 9.00 16.28 7.43
CA PHE A 58 8.65 17.05 6.25
C PHE A 58 8.68 18.54 6.60
N HIS A 59 9.74 19.19 6.14
CA HIS A 59 10.07 20.57 6.46
C HIS A 59 10.17 21.39 5.18
N PRO A 60 9.04 21.73 4.53
CA PRO A 60 9.03 22.54 3.30
C PRO A 60 9.63 23.94 3.50
N GLU A 61 9.75 24.40 4.75
CA GLU A 61 10.35 25.67 5.15
C GLU A 61 11.89 25.66 5.17
N LEU A 62 12.54 24.49 5.20
CA LEU A 62 14.00 24.41 5.27
C LEU A 62 14.61 24.59 3.87
N PRO A 63 15.67 25.41 3.71
CA PRO A 63 16.43 25.46 2.47
C PRO A 63 17.04 24.08 2.21
N ASN A 64 17.21 23.73 0.94
CA ASN A 64 17.70 22.43 0.49
C ASN A 64 19.00 22.01 1.20
N PRO A 65 18.99 20.92 1.99
CA PRO A 65 19.96 19.85 1.74
C PRO A 65 19.34 18.43 1.75
N PHE A 66 18.02 18.31 1.92
CA PHE A 66 17.33 17.02 1.98
C PHE A 66 16.74 16.69 0.61
N ASP A 67 17.51 15.96 -0.20
CA ASP A 67 17.03 15.43 -1.46
C ASP A 67 16.06 14.26 -1.22
N TYR A 68 14.77 14.55 -1.31
CA TYR A 68 13.70 13.56 -1.16
C TYR A 68 13.49 12.71 -2.42
N ALA A 69 14.21 12.95 -3.53
CA ALA A 69 14.17 12.09 -4.72
C ALA A 69 14.74 10.69 -4.43
N ALA A 70 15.57 10.54 -3.40
CA ALA A 70 16.08 9.25 -2.95
C ALA A 70 15.03 8.38 -2.21
N SER A 71 13.79 8.86 -2.05
CA SER A 71 12.65 8.08 -1.53
C SER A 71 12.09 7.11 -2.58
N GLY A 72 12.95 6.23 -3.11
CA GLY A 72 12.69 4.81 -3.34
C GLY A 72 11.40 4.35 -4.02
N ASN A 73 10.82 5.12 -4.95
CA ASN A 73 9.83 4.62 -5.91
C ASN A 73 9.96 5.40 -7.24
N GLU A 74 11.12 5.30 -7.87
CA GLU A 74 11.23 5.53 -9.31
C GLU A 74 10.81 4.23 -10.01
N VAL A 75 9.75 4.34 -10.83
CA VAL A 75 9.17 3.26 -11.64
C VAL A 75 10.05 2.91 -12.83
#